data_AF-A0AAJ0I005-F1
#
_entry.id   AF-A0AAJ0I005-F1
#
_cell.length_a   1.000
_cell.length_b   1.000
_cell.length_c   1.000
_cell.angle_alpha   90.00
_cell.angle_beta   90.00
_cell.angle_gamma   90.00
#
_symmetry.space_group_name_H-M   'P 1'
#
loop_
_entity.id
_entity.type
_entity.pdbx_description
1 polymer ?
#
loop_
_entity_poly.entity_id
_entity_poly.type
_entity_poly.pdbx_seq_one_letter_code
_entity_poly.pdbx_strand_id
1 'polypeptide(L)'
;MSAPTISDAAKSEQKLPSREEQLATMNARVEEFQKQNPSADLKLEQKWWVPSLDFGNLLQDALPQEINAELGAIFAKLFQDKFAPEAVAKARKQSRELLHTEYPQVLERVEEMVFKNEAQLAELHRHLQGVDSIGCAGGNC
;
A
#
# COMPACT_ATOMS: atom_id res chain seq x y z
N MET A 1 21.81 -8.74 -50.08
CA MET A 1 20.55 -8.09 -49.63
C MET A 1 20.10 -8.79 -48.36
N SER A 2 19.77 -7.98 -47.35
CA SER A 2 19.26 -8.16 -45.98
C SER A 2 18.69 -9.54 -45.58
N ALA A 3 18.89 -10.03 -44.36
CA ALA A 3 18.43 -9.39 -43.12
C ALA A 3 19.39 -9.50 -41.92
N PRO A 4 19.53 -8.44 -41.09
CA PRO A 4 20.04 -8.56 -39.74
C PRO A 4 18.88 -8.87 -38.77
N THR A 5 19.04 -9.91 -37.96
CA THR A 5 18.19 -10.21 -36.81
C THR A 5 18.35 -9.09 -35.78
N ILE A 6 17.33 -8.25 -35.64
CA ILE A 6 17.26 -7.24 -34.59
C ILE A 6 16.57 -7.82 -33.37
N SER A 7 17.18 -7.53 -32.22
CA SER A 7 16.62 -7.55 -30.87
C SER A 7 16.47 -8.90 -30.20
N ASP A 8 17.59 -9.37 -29.64
CA ASP A 8 17.59 -9.63 -28.20
C ASP A 8 17.05 -8.37 -27.52
N ALA A 9 15.77 -8.41 -27.17
CA ALA A 9 15.15 -7.40 -26.35
C ALA A 9 15.93 -7.37 -25.04
N ALA A 10 16.71 -6.30 -24.85
CA ALA A 10 17.24 -5.92 -23.56
C ALA A 10 16.09 -5.97 -22.55
N LYS A 11 16.04 -7.03 -21.75
CA LYS A 11 15.40 -7.00 -20.44
C LYS A 11 16.10 -5.86 -19.73
N SER A 12 15.47 -4.68 -19.71
CA SER A 12 15.89 -3.63 -18.80
C SER A 12 15.75 -4.25 -17.41
N GLU A 13 16.87 -4.62 -16.82
CA GLU A 13 16.99 -4.82 -15.39
C GLU A 13 16.65 -3.47 -14.75
N GLN A 14 15.36 -3.22 -14.54
CA GLN A 14 14.92 -2.09 -13.73
C GLN A 14 15.43 -2.37 -12.32
N LYS A 15 16.61 -1.83 -12.03
CA LYS A 15 17.19 -1.85 -10.69
C LYS A 15 16.19 -1.15 -9.77
N LEU A 16 15.59 -1.91 -8.86
CA LEU A 16 14.73 -1.35 -7.84
C LEU A 16 15.52 -0.30 -7.04
N PRO A 17 14.90 0.84 -6.70
CA PRO A 17 15.55 1.86 -5.89
C PRO A 17 15.95 1.26 -4.54
N SER A 18 17.13 1.63 -4.05
CA SER A 18 17.60 1.24 -2.73
C SER A 18 16.67 1.75 -1.63
N ARG A 19 16.69 1.11 -0.47
CA ARG A 19 15.93 1.53 0.71
C ARG A 19 16.17 3.01 1.06
N GLU A 20 17.41 3.48 0.94
CA GLU A 20 17.77 4.88 1.20
C GLU A 20 17.11 5.84 0.19
N GLU A 21 17.11 5.48 -1.09
CA GLU A 21 16.45 6.26 -2.15
C GLU A 21 14.93 6.29 -1.98
N GLN A 22 14.32 5.16 -1.60
CA GLN A 22 12.89 5.09 -1.32
C GLN A 22 12.52 5.95 -0.10
N LEU A 23 13.32 5.91 0.97
CA LEU A 23 13.10 6.74 2.15
C LEU A 23 13.25 8.23 1.85
N ALA A 24 14.29 8.62 1.11
CA ALA A 24 14.48 10.00 0.69
C ALA A 24 13.29 10.49 -0.16
N THR A 25 12.82 9.65 -1.09
CA THR A 25 11.65 9.94 -1.94
C THR A 25 10.39 10.11 -1.11
N MET A 26 10.12 9.22 -0.15
CA MET A 26 8.94 9.32 0.70
C MET A 26 9.01 10.54 1.62
N ASN A 27 10.16 10.83 2.23
CA ASN A 27 10.34 12.04 3.03
C ASN A 27 9.99 13.30 2.22
N ALA A 28 10.54 13.43 1.01
CA ALA A 28 10.26 14.57 0.14
C ALA A 28 8.76 14.67 -0.22
N ARG A 29 8.08 13.54 -0.47
CA ARG A 29 6.64 13.52 -0.77
C ARG A 29 5.79 13.96 0.42
N VAL A 30 6.08 13.48 1.63
CA VAL A 30 5.29 13.86 2.81
C VAL A 30 5.56 15.31 3.20
N GLU A 31 6.81 15.79 3.10
CA GLU A 31 7.15 17.21 3.28
C GLU A 31 6.42 18.11 2.29
N GLU A 32 6.35 17.72 1.02
CA GLU A 32 5.63 18.47 -0.01
C GLU A 32 4.12 18.47 0.28
N PHE A 33 3.55 17.33 0.67
CA PHE A 33 2.15 17.26 1.06
C PHE A 33 1.82 18.13 2.28
N GLN A 34 2.72 18.23 3.26
CA GLN A 34 2.60 19.15 4.41
C GLN A 34 2.61 20.62 3.99
N LYS A 35 3.46 21.00 3.03
CA LYS A 35 3.50 22.38 2.49
C LYS A 35 2.20 22.74 1.78
N GLN A 36 1.63 21.80 1.04
CA GLN A 36 0.36 21.97 0.35
C GLN A 36 -0.84 21.99 1.31
N ASN A 37 -0.69 21.41 2.51
CA ASN A 37 -1.75 21.29 3.52
C ASN A 37 -1.25 21.78 4.89
N PRO A 38 -0.99 23.08 5.07
CA PRO A 38 -0.37 23.60 6.30
C PRO A 38 -1.25 23.45 7.55
N SER A 39 -2.56 23.21 7.39
CA SER A 39 -3.48 22.90 8.49
C SER A 39 -3.47 21.42 8.91
N ALA A 40 -2.92 20.53 8.08
CA ALA A 40 -2.77 19.12 8.43
C ALA A 40 -1.55 18.98 9.35
N ASP A 41 -1.73 18.41 10.54
CA ASP A 41 -0.63 18.14 11.46
C ASP A 41 -0.16 16.69 11.26
N LEU A 42 0.67 16.48 10.23
CA LEU A 42 1.05 15.14 9.78
C LEU A 42 2.13 14.48 10.63
N LYS A 43 2.60 15.16 11.69
CA LYS A 43 3.60 14.65 12.63
C LYS A 43 4.80 14.00 11.94
N LEU A 44 5.45 14.74 11.03
CA LEU A 44 6.53 14.24 10.18
C LEU A 44 7.68 13.62 10.99
N GLU A 45 7.92 14.12 12.20
CA GLU A 45 8.90 13.61 13.16
C GLU A 45 8.65 12.15 13.57
N GLN A 46 7.40 11.68 13.50
CA GLN A 46 7.02 10.31 13.84
C GLN A 46 7.33 9.32 12.71
N LYS A 47 7.60 9.80 11.49
CA LYS A 47 7.99 8.98 10.34
C LYS A 47 7.09 7.76 10.12
N TRP A 48 5.79 7.94 10.26
CA TRP A 48 4.78 6.87 10.23
C TRP A 48 4.75 6.07 8.91
N TRP A 49 5.34 6.59 7.83
CA TRP A 49 5.48 5.89 6.55
C TRP A 49 6.61 4.85 6.54
N VAL A 50 7.58 4.92 7.45
CA VAL A 50 8.75 4.02 7.47
C VAL A 50 8.35 2.56 7.66
N PRO A 51 7.50 2.20 8.65
CA PRO A 51 7.05 0.81 8.80
C PRO A 51 6.32 0.29 7.56
N SER A 52 5.53 1.13 6.88
CA SER A 52 4.83 0.75 5.65
C SER A 52 5.79 0.50 4.48
N LEU A 53 6.85 1.30 4.37
CA LEU A 53 7.90 1.11 3.37
C LEU A 53 8.71 -0.17 3.63
N ASP A 54 9.12 -0.40 4.87
CA ASP A 54 9.84 -1.61 5.25
C ASP A 54 8.99 -2.87 5.02
N PHE A 55 7.68 -2.79 5.28
CA PHE A 55 6.75 -3.85 4.95
C PHE A 55 6.64 -4.08 3.44
N GLY A 56 6.52 -3.03 2.64
CA GLY A 56 6.50 -3.13 1.17
C GLY A 56 7.76 -3.80 0.60
N ASN A 57 8.94 -3.46 1.13
CA ASN A 57 10.20 -4.09 0.74
C ASN A 57 10.24 -5.57 1.13
N LEU A 58 9.78 -5.92 2.34
CA LEU A 58 9.66 -7.32 2.75
C LEU A 58 8.79 -8.11 1.77
N LEU A 59 7.66 -7.55 1.32
CA LEU A 59 6.79 -8.23 0.36
C LEU A 59 7.47 -8.40 -1.01
N GLN A 60 8.20 -7.38 -1.48
CA GLN A 60 8.95 -7.45 -2.74
C GLN A 60 10.08 -8.49 -2.71
N ASP A 61 10.76 -8.64 -1.58
CA ASP A 61 11.87 -9.59 -1.42
C ASP A 61 11.37 -11.02 -1.18
N ALA A 62 10.25 -11.18 -0.48
CA ALA A 62 9.77 -12.50 -0.03
C ALA A 62 8.81 -13.19 -1.01
N LEU A 63 8.12 -12.44 -1.89
CA LEU A 63 7.08 -12.97 -2.76
C LEU A 63 7.49 -12.89 -4.24
N PRO A 64 7.17 -13.93 -5.04
CA PRO A 64 7.19 -13.82 -6.49
C PRO A 64 6.29 -12.66 -6.97
N GLN A 65 6.63 -12.10 -8.14
CA GLN A 65 5.93 -10.94 -8.67
C GLN A 65 4.43 -11.18 -8.81
N GLU A 66 4.00 -12.37 -9.26
CA GLU A 66 2.58 -12.69 -9.42
C GLU A 66 1.85 -12.69 -8.07
N ILE A 67 2.42 -13.34 -7.05
CA ILE A 67 1.84 -13.41 -5.71
C ILE A 67 1.79 -12.03 -5.05
N ASN A 68 2.84 -11.23 -5.22
CA ASN A 68 2.88 -9.87 -4.71
C ASN A 68 1.83 -8.98 -5.40
N ALA A 69 1.62 -9.15 -6.71
CA ALA A 69 0.58 -8.43 -7.44
C ALA A 69 -0.84 -8.83 -6.99
N GLU A 70 -1.10 -10.12 -6.76
CA GLU A 70 -2.37 -10.60 -6.22
C GLU A 70 -2.64 -10.07 -4.81
N LEU A 71 -1.63 -10.12 -3.94
CA LEU A 71 -1.72 -9.55 -2.59
C LEU A 71 -1.96 -8.02 -2.65
N GLY A 72 -1.28 -7.32 -3.56
CA GLY A 72 -1.50 -5.91 -3.82
C GLY A 72 -2.92 -5.60 -4.28
N ALA A 73 -3.53 -6.45 -5.12
CA ALA A 73 -4.91 -6.30 -5.56
C ALA A 73 -5.91 -6.48 -4.41
N ILE A 74 -5.65 -7.42 -3.50
CA ILE A 74 -6.45 -7.60 -2.27
C ILE A 74 -6.44 -6.32 -1.44
N PHE A 75 -5.26 -5.74 -1.18
CA PHE A 75 -5.15 -4.52 -0.40
C PHE A 75 -5.74 -3.31 -1.13
N ALA A 76 -5.52 -3.17 -2.44
CA ALA A 76 -6.13 -2.10 -3.23
C ALA A 76 -7.67 -2.11 -3.10
N LYS A 77 -8.28 -3.30 -3.13
CA LYS A 77 -9.72 -3.44 -2.92
C LYS A 77 -10.13 -3.08 -1.49
N LEU A 78 -9.36 -3.47 -0.48
CA LEU A 78 -9.59 -3.10 0.91
C LEU A 78 -9.58 -1.57 1.12
N PHE A 79 -8.62 -0.86 0.51
CA PHE A 79 -8.55 0.60 0.54
C PHE A 79 -9.74 1.25 -0.19
N GLN A 80 -10.12 0.73 -1.36
CA GLN A 80 -11.29 1.21 -2.11
C GLN A 80 -12.59 1.07 -1.31
N ASP A 81 -12.74 -0.04 -0.59
CA ASP A 81 -13.90 -0.31 0.27
C ASP A 81 -13.76 0.37 1.65
N LYS A 82 -12.79 1.29 1.78
CA LYS A 82 -12.55 2.12 2.97
C LYS A 82 -12.52 1.33 4.26
N PHE A 83 -11.98 0.11 4.23
CA PHE A 83 -11.89 -0.78 5.39
C PHE A 83 -13.24 -1.14 6.03
N ALA A 84 -14.32 -1.22 5.25
CA ALA A 84 -15.59 -1.75 5.73
C ALA A 84 -15.38 -3.11 6.44
N PRO A 85 -16.06 -3.41 7.56
CA PRO A 85 -15.80 -4.63 8.33
C PRO A 85 -15.84 -5.92 7.48
N GLU A 86 -16.78 -6.00 6.54
CA GLU A 86 -16.89 -7.09 5.58
C GLU A 86 -15.73 -7.14 4.58
N ALA A 87 -15.21 -5.98 4.16
CA ALA A 87 -14.04 -5.88 3.29
C ALA A 87 -12.76 -6.29 4.03
N VAL A 88 -12.61 -5.91 5.30
CA VAL A 88 -11.51 -6.35 6.17
C VAL A 88 -11.52 -7.88 6.32
N ALA A 89 -12.68 -8.45 6.68
CA ALA A 89 -12.83 -9.89 6.82
C ALA A 89 -12.54 -10.64 5.51
N LYS A 90 -13.04 -10.11 4.38
CA LYS A 90 -12.79 -10.67 3.05
C LYS A 90 -11.31 -10.61 2.67
N ALA A 91 -10.67 -9.45 2.82
CA ALA A 91 -9.25 -9.27 2.52
C ALA A 91 -8.38 -10.22 3.37
N ARG A 92 -8.65 -10.31 4.67
CA ARG A 92 -7.94 -11.24 5.58
C ARG A 92 -8.09 -12.69 5.15
N LYS A 93 -9.30 -13.12 4.78
CA LYS A 93 -9.55 -14.47 4.25
C LYS A 93 -8.74 -14.71 2.97
N GLN A 94 -8.79 -13.80 2.01
CA GLN A 94 -8.08 -13.93 0.74
C GLN A 94 -6.55 -13.95 0.94
N SER A 95 -6.00 -13.11 1.83
CA SER A 95 -4.58 -13.13 2.17
C SER A 95 -4.16 -14.45 2.81
N ARG A 96 -5.00 -15.05 3.66
CA ARG A 96 -4.74 -16.39 4.22
C ARG A 96 -4.74 -17.46 3.14
N GLU A 97 -5.76 -17.49 2.29
CA GLU A 97 -5.85 -18.44 1.18
C GLU A 97 -4.62 -18.38 0.28
N LEU A 98 -4.16 -17.17 -0.06
CA LEU A 98 -2.98 -16.93 -0.90
C LEU A 98 -1.66 -17.34 -0.24
N LEU A 99 -1.46 -17.03 1.05
CA LEU A 99 -0.13 -17.09 1.67
C LEU A 99 0.09 -18.26 2.62
N HIS A 100 -0.96 -18.89 3.18
CA HIS A 100 -0.80 -19.78 4.34
C HIS A 100 0.04 -21.04 4.10
N THR A 101 0.07 -21.57 2.87
CA THR A 101 0.78 -22.83 2.57
C THR A 101 2.26 -22.58 2.28
N GLU A 102 2.57 -21.57 1.45
CA GLU A 102 3.92 -21.35 0.93
C GLU A 102 4.67 -20.20 1.61
N TYR A 103 3.95 -19.25 2.23
CA TYR A 103 4.52 -18.02 2.79
C TYR A 103 3.99 -17.69 4.21
N PRO A 104 4.02 -18.65 5.17
CA PRO A 104 3.45 -18.44 6.51
C PRO A 104 4.08 -17.26 7.27
N GLN A 105 5.37 -17.01 7.09
CA GLN A 105 6.09 -15.87 7.68
C GLN A 105 5.63 -14.52 7.12
N VAL A 106 5.26 -14.49 5.84
CA VAL A 106 4.72 -13.28 5.20
C VAL A 106 3.29 -13.05 5.68
N LEU A 107 2.50 -14.13 5.79
CA LEU A 107 1.16 -14.07 6.34
C LEU A 107 1.16 -13.53 7.78
N GLU A 108 2.08 -13.96 8.63
CA GLU A 108 2.21 -13.43 10.00
C GLU A 108 2.46 -11.91 9.99
N ARG A 109 3.32 -11.41 9.11
CA ARG A 109 3.58 -9.97 8.98
C ARG A 109 2.39 -9.20 8.42
N VAL A 110 1.66 -9.76 7.45
CA VAL A 110 0.40 -9.20 6.95
C VAL A 110 -0.62 -9.09 8.09
N GLU A 111 -0.77 -10.15 8.89
CA GLU A 111 -1.66 -10.18 10.05
C GLU A 111 -1.27 -9.11 11.08
N GLU A 112 0.02 -8.97 11.38
CA GLU A 112 0.50 -7.99 12.35
C GLU A 112 0.33 -6.54 11.87
N MET A 113 0.72 -6.26 10.63
CA MET A 113 0.78 -4.88 10.10
C MET A 113 -0.58 -4.36 9.67
N VAL A 114 -1.44 -5.24 9.15
CA VAL A 114 -2.73 -4.84 8.55
C VAL A 114 -3.88 -5.17 9.47
N PHE A 115 -3.96 -6.41 9.96
CA PHE A 115 -5.19 -6.94 10.58
C PHE A 115 -5.18 -6.94 12.12
N LYS A 116 -4.03 -6.75 12.77
CA LYS A 116 -3.92 -6.80 14.24
C LYS A 116 -4.82 -5.79 14.95
N ASN A 117 -5.01 -4.62 14.34
CA ASN A 117 -5.75 -3.51 14.92
C ASN A 117 -7.12 -3.32 14.25
N GLU A 118 -7.94 -4.38 14.14
CA GLU A 118 -9.27 -4.30 13.52
C GLU A 118 -10.15 -3.17 14.10
N ALA A 119 -10.01 -2.87 15.39
CA ALA A 119 -10.72 -1.75 16.03
C ALA A 119 -10.31 -0.38 15.44
N GLN A 120 -9.03 -0.19 15.09
CA GLN A 120 -8.56 1.03 14.44
C GLN A 120 -9.03 1.09 12.98
N LEU A 121 -9.09 -0.04 12.29
CA LEU A 121 -9.65 -0.11 10.93
C LEU A 121 -11.14 0.24 10.93
N ALA A 122 -11.90 -0.23 11.92
CA ALA A 122 -13.30 0.13 12.08
C ALA A 122 -13.49 1.62 12.39
N GLU A 123 -12.62 2.21 13.22
CA GLU A 123 -12.60 3.66 13.45
C GLU A 123 -12.30 4.44 12.16
N LEU A 124 -11.27 4.00 11.43
CA LEU A 124 -10.88 4.59 10.16
C LEU A 124 -12.03 4.52 9.15
N HIS A 125 -12.73 3.39 9.05
CA HIS A 125 -13.91 3.25 8.21
C HIS A 125 -14.99 4.28 8.55
N ARG A 126 -15.34 4.42 9.85
CA ARG A 126 -16.31 5.44 10.30
C ARG A 126 -15.90 6.85 9.91
N HIS A 127 -14.61 7.18 10.05
CA HIS A 127 -14.10 8.48 9.64
C HIS A 127 -14.21 8.69 8.12
N LEU A 128 -13.82 7.69 7.32
CA LEU A 128 -13.81 7.74 5.86
C LEU A 128 -15.22 7.73 5.22
N GLN A 129 -16.23 7.20 5.90
CA GLN A 129 -17.64 7.35 5.52
C GLN A 129 -18.09 8.81 5.60
N GLY A 130 -17.58 9.58 6.56
CA GLY A 130 -17.88 11.02 6.71
C GLY A 130 -17.29 11.88 5.60
N VAL A 131 -16.23 11.42 4.93
CA VAL A 131 -15.52 12.15 3.87
C VAL A 131 -16.29 12.16 2.53
N ASP A 132 -17.27 11.27 2.34
CA ASP A 132 -18.17 11.32 1.15
C ASP A 132 -19.14 12.52 1.18
N SER A 133 -19.20 13.26 2.29
CA SER A 133 -20.05 14.44 2.46
C SER A 133 -19.35 15.79 2.23
N ILE A 134 -18.04 15.79 1.93
CA ILE A 134 -17.31 17.01 1.52
C ILE A 134 -17.50 17.24 0.00
N GLY A 135 -18.76 17.17 -0.44
CA GLY A 135 -19.22 17.55 -1.78
C GLY A 135 -20.29 18.65 -1.76
N CYS A 136 -20.70 19.11 -0.56
CA CYS A 136 -21.66 20.20 -0.39
C CYS A 136 -21.25 21.12 0.77
N ALA A 137 -19.96 21.48 0.87
CA ALA A 137 -19.51 22.60 1.69
C ALA A 137 -19.55 23.89 0.85
N GLY A 138 -20.75 24.32 0.50
CA GLY A 138 -20.97 25.50 -0.34
C GLY A 138 -22.41 25.48 -0.85
N GLY A 139 -23.35 25.80 0.03
CA GLY A 139 -24.76 25.86 -0.32
C GLY A 139 -25.00 26.76 -1.53
N ASN A 140 -25.27 26.11 -2.66
CA ASN A 140 -26.44 26.42 -3.48
C ASN A 140 -26.82 25.14 -4.24
N CYS A 141 -27.60 24.28 -3.57
CA CYS A 141 -28.51 23.33 -4.19
C CYS A 141 -29.93 23.77 -3.83
#